data_AF-A0A2W4YZL6-F1
#
_entry.id   AF-A0A2W4YZL6-F1
#
_cell.length_a   1.000
_cell.length_b   1.000
_cell.length_c   1.000
_cell.angle_alpha   90.00
_cell.angle_beta   90.00
_cell.angle_gamma   90.00
#
_symmetry.space_group_name_H-M   'P 1'
#
loop_
_entity.id
_entity.type
_entity.pdbx_description
1 polymer ?
#
loop_
_entity_poly.entity_id
_entity_poly.type
_entity_poly.pdbx_seq_one_letter_code
_entity_poly.pdbx_strand_id
1 'polypeptide(L)'
;MNIKDRVDRIPGGMMLLPLLIDASCRNFAPTAPNYFRGFTQGLVTGIIPVLAVWFFCIGASLQLSTTTTVLRKSGSLLLTKILAAWVIVSIASRYIPPEGVETGFSYRTLA
;
A
#
# COMPACT_ATOMS: atom_id res chain seq x y z
N MET A 1 -25.82 -8.34 9.84
CA MET A 1 -24.89 -9.49 9.80
C MET A 1 -23.68 -9.13 10.66
N ASN A 2 -23.56 -9.73 11.85
CA ASN A 2 -22.75 -9.23 12.97
C ASN A 2 -21.24 -8.99 12.73
N ILE A 3 -20.65 -9.50 11.66
CA ILE A 3 -19.21 -9.33 11.39
C ILE A 3 -18.91 -7.97 10.75
N LYS A 4 -19.75 -7.52 9.81
CA LYS A 4 -19.55 -6.24 9.10
C LYS A 4 -19.71 -5.06 10.06
N ASP A 5 -20.74 -5.11 10.92
CA ASP A 5 -21.00 -4.09 11.95
C ASP A 5 -19.86 -3.99 12.99
N ARG A 6 -19.15 -5.08 13.26
CA ARG A 6 -17.97 -5.10 14.16
C ARG A 6 -16.72 -4.56 13.48
N VAL A 7 -16.55 -4.81 12.18
CA VAL A 7 -15.43 -4.29 11.39
C VAL A 7 -15.60 -2.79 11.11
N ASP A 8 -16.82 -2.34 10.82
CA ASP A 8 -17.15 -0.93 10.59
C ASP A 8 -17.09 -0.08 11.88
N ARG A 9 -17.08 -0.72 13.06
CA ARG A 9 -16.86 -0.03 14.36
C ARG A 9 -15.45 0.52 14.51
N ILE A 10 -14.48 -0.03 13.79
CA ILE A 10 -13.11 0.46 13.77
C ILE A 10 -13.01 1.47 12.62
N PRO A 11 -12.63 2.73 12.86
CA PRO A 11 -12.44 3.69 11.78
C PRO A 11 -11.35 3.17 10.83
N GLY A 12 -11.73 2.87 9.58
CA GLY A 12 -10.83 2.23 8.61
C GLY A 12 -10.67 0.72 8.76
N GLY A 13 -11.50 0.05 9.58
CA GLY A 13 -11.44 -1.38 9.84
C GLY A 13 -11.55 -2.25 8.58
N MET A 14 -12.27 -1.77 7.56
CA MET A 14 -12.38 -2.46 6.28
C MET A 14 -11.06 -2.50 5.48
N MET A 15 -10.09 -1.63 5.76
CA MET A 15 -8.73 -1.66 5.17
C MET A 15 -7.67 -2.16 6.16
N LEU A 16 -7.71 -1.70 7.42
CA LEU A 16 -6.71 -2.04 8.42
C LEU A 16 -6.74 -3.53 8.80
N LEU A 17 -7.93 -4.09 8.96
CA LEU A 17 -8.10 -5.50 9.33
C LEU A 17 -7.52 -6.44 8.27
N PRO A 18 -7.80 -6.27 6.95
CA PRO A 18 -7.16 -7.07 5.92
C PRO A 18 -5.64 -6.95 5.91
N LEU A 19 -5.09 -5.74 6.09
CA LEU A 19 -3.63 -5.55 6.13
C LEU A 19 -2.98 -6.25 7.32
N LEU A 20 -3.64 -6.22 8.48
CA LEU A 20 -3.13 -6.88 9.69
C LEU A 20 -3.19 -8.40 9.55
N ILE A 21 -4.26 -8.93 8.94
CA ILE A 21 -4.38 -10.36 8.63
C ILE A 21 -3.32 -10.77 7.61
N ASP A 22 -3.12 -10.00 6.53
CA ASP A 22 -2.12 -10.27 5.50
C ASP A 22 -0.70 -10.30 6.07
N ALA A 23 -0.31 -9.28 6.85
CA ALA A 23 0.97 -9.24 7.53
C ALA A 23 1.17 -10.41 8.51
N SER A 24 0.11 -10.79 9.24
CA SER A 24 0.15 -11.94 10.15
C SER A 24 0.31 -13.25 9.39
N CYS A 25 -0.44 -13.47 8.30
CA CYS A 25 -0.31 -14.64 7.44
C CYS A 25 1.09 -14.74 6.82
N ARG A 26 1.68 -13.62 6.38
CA ARG A 26 3.04 -13.59 5.86
C ARG A 26 4.07 -13.98 6.92
N ASN A 27 3.85 -13.61 8.17
CA ASN A 27 4.72 -13.95 9.30
C ASN A 27 4.64 -15.44 9.69
N PHE A 28 3.44 -16.03 9.71
CA PHE A 28 3.27 -17.45 10.08
C PHE A 28 3.53 -18.44 8.94
N ALA A 29 3.35 -18.04 7.68
CA ALA A 29 3.49 -18.92 6.52
C ALA A 29 4.33 -18.26 5.40
N PRO A 30 5.67 -18.13 5.57
CA PRO A 30 6.53 -17.46 4.59
C PRO A 30 6.64 -18.18 3.25
N THR A 31 6.31 -19.48 3.20
CA THR A 31 6.34 -20.31 1.98
C THR A 31 5.00 -20.35 1.24
N ALA A 32 3.93 -19.76 1.78
CA ALA A 32 2.60 -19.74 1.18
C ALA A 32 2.56 -19.27 -0.30
N PRO A 33 3.37 -18.28 -0.74
CA PRO A 33 3.37 -17.85 -2.14
C PRO A 33 3.83 -18.94 -3.12
N ASN A 34 4.68 -19.87 -2.68
CA ASN A 34 5.26 -20.92 -3.53
C ASN A 34 4.40 -22.18 -3.62
N TYR A 35 3.33 -22.28 -2.81
CA TYR A 35 2.36 -23.39 -2.89
C TYR A 35 1.46 -23.27 -4.11
N PHE A 36 1.15 -22.05 -4.54
CA PHE A 36 0.42 -21.80 -5.78
C PHE A 36 1.40 -21.89 -6.94
N ARG A 37 1.08 -22.70 -7.97
CA ARG A 37 1.91 -22.88 -9.17
C ARG A 37 1.23 -22.21 -10.36
N GLY A 38 2.02 -21.58 -11.25
CA GLY A 38 1.52 -20.94 -12.48
C GLY A 38 1.10 -19.48 -12.30
N PHE A 39 0.05 -19.03 -13.00
CA PHE A 39 -0.42 -17.63 -13.01
C PHE A 39 -0.70 -17.09 -11.60
N THR A 40 -1.30 -17.92 -10.73
CA THR A 40 -1.58 -17.57 -9.33
C THR A 40 -0.31 -17.30 -8.52
N GLN A 41 0.79 -18.00 -8.81
CA GLN A 41 2.09 -17.71 -8.18
C GLN A 41 2.56 -16.32 -8.56
N GLY A 42 2.50 -15.97 -9.84
CA GLY A 42 2.92 -14.66 -10.36
C GLY A 42 2.05 -13.50 -9.84
N LEU A 43 0.77 -13.75 -9.57
CA LEU A 43 -0.12 -12.78 -8.94
C LEU A 43 0.15 -12.59 -7.45
N VAL A 44 0.50 -13.67 -6.72
CA VAL A 44 0.73 -13.62 -5.27
C VAL A 44 2.14 -13.10 -4.95
N THR A 45 3.14 -13.37 -5.79
CA THR A 45 4.52 -12.87 -5.61
C THR A 45 4.76 -11.52 -6.27
N GLY A 46 4.07 -11.24 -7.37
CA GLY A 46 4.20 -9.99 -8.12
C GLY A 46 3.19 -8.95 -7.65
N ILE A 47 3.67 -7.83 -7.12
CA ILE A 47 2.80 -6.68 -6.81
C ILE A 47 2.40 -5.90 -8.08
N ILE A 48 3.23 -5.98 -9.13
CA ILE A 48 3.05 -5.23 -10.39
C ILE A 48 1.71 -5.57 -11.08
N PRO A 49 1.30 -6.84 -11.27
CA PRO A 49 0.02 -7.17 -11.91
C PRO A 49 -1.20 -6.68 -11.13
N VAL A 50 -1.16 -6.80 -9.80
CA VAL A 50 -2.25 -6.34 -8.92
C VAL A 50 -2.37 -4.82 -8.95
N LEU A 51 -1.25 -4.10 -8.92
CA LEU A 51 -1.24 -2.65 -9.08
C LEU A 51 -1.73 -2.23 -10.47
N ALA A 52 -1.34 -2.95 -11.53
CA ALA A 52 -1.75 -2.64 -12.90
C ALA A 52 -3.28 -2.68 -13.07
N VAL A 53 -3.94 -3.76 -12.60
CA VAL A 53 -5.41 -3.84 -12.66
C VAL A 53 -6.08 -2.79 -11.76
N TRP A 54 -5.50 -2.51 -10.59
CA TRP A 54 -6.03 -1.51 -9.67
C TRP A 54 -6.00 -0.09 -10.29
N PHE A 55 -4.86 0.31 -10.84
CA PHE A 55 -4.72 1.58 -11.56
C PHE A 55 -5.60 1.64 -12.82
N PHE A 56 -5.73 0.53 -13.54
CA PHE A 56 -6.64 0.43 -14.68
C PHE A 56 -8.10 0.65 -14.26
N CYS A 57 -8.56 0.00 -13.19
CA CYS A 57 -9.92 0.17 -12.67
C CYS A 57 -10.19 1.60 -12.16
N ILE A 58 -9.20 2.22 -11.49
CA ILE A 58 -9.29 3.63 -11.07
C ILE A 58 -9.39 4.55 -12.29
N GLY A 59 -8.56 4.32 -13.31
CA GLY A 59 -8.56 5.10 -14.55
C GLY A 59 -9.87 4.95 -15.33
N ALA A 60 -10.41 3.74 -15.43
CA ALA A 60 -11.67 3.47 -16.13
C ALA A 60 -12.89 4.11 -15.45
N SER A 61 -12.82 4.33 -14.14
CA SER A 61 -13.89 4.99 -13.38
C SER A 61 -13.85 6.52 -13.46
N LEU A 62 -12.83 7.11 -14.11
CA LEU A 62 -12.61 8.55 -14.16
C LEU A 62 -13.40 9.19 -15.32
N GLN A 63 -14.46 9.93 -14.99
CA GLN A 63 -15.24 10.68 -15.98
C GLN A 63 -14.52 11.98 -16.38
N LEU A 64 -14.10 12.10 -17.65
CA LEU A 64 -13.31 13.23 -18.15
C LEU A 64 -14.04 14.59 -18.07
N SER A 65 -15.38 14.60 -18.06
CA SER A 65 -16.20 15.82 -18.00
C SER A 65 -16.24 16.46 -16.61
N THR A 66 -16.17 15.67 -15.54
CA THR A 66 -16.15 16.15 -14.15
C THR A 66 -14.72 16.32 -13.63
N THR A 67 -13.78 15.54 -14.15
CA THR A 67 -12.36 15.52 -13.77
C THR A 67 -11.72 16.90 -13.78
N THR A 68 -11.99 17.76 -14.76
CA THR A 68 -11.35 19.08 -14.87
C THR A 68 -11.71 20.02 -13.73
N THR A 69 -12.96 19.97 -13.25
CA THR A 69 -13.44 20.82 -12.14
C THR A 69 -12.94 20.30 -10.80
N VAL A 70 -12.95 18.98 -10.57
CA VAL A 70 -12.35 18.40 -9.35
C VAL A 70 -10.83 18.50 -9.34
N LEU A 71 -10.14 18.44 -10.48
CA LEU A 71 -8.68 18.60 -10.53
C LEU A 71 -8.27 20.03 -10.17
N ARG A 72 -9.03 21.05 -10.54
CA ARG A 72 -8.74 22.43 -10.13
C ARG A 72 -8.97 22.66 -8.64
N LYS A 73 -9.91 21.94 -8.03
CA LYS A 73 -10.26 22.06 -6.60
C LYS A 73 -9.38 21.19 -5.69
N SER A 74 -9.11 19.95 -6.09
CA SER A 74 -8.28 18.97 -5.37
C SER A 74 -6.81 18.99 -5.77
N GLY A 75 -6.47 19.60 -6.91
CA GLY A 75 -5.10 19.68 -7.42
C GLY A 75 -4.17 20.46 -6.50
N SER A 76 -4.68 21.49 -5.82
CA SER A 76 -3.93 22.20 -4.78
C SER A 76 -3.56 21.28 -3.61
N LEU A 77 -4.50 20.46 -3.11
CA LEU A 77 -4.21 19.48 -2.06
C LEU A 77 -3.18 18.43 -2.50
N LEU A 78 -3.28 17.94 -3.74
CA LEU A 78 -2.33 16.97 -4.28
C LEU A 78 -0.92 17.57 -4.42
N LEU A 79 -0.81 18.77 -4.99
CA LEU A 79 0.45 19.50 -5.12
C LEU A 79 1.08 19.75 -3.77
N THR A 80 0.31 20.24 -2.79
CA THR A 80 0.83 20.47 -1.43
C THR A 80 1.29 19.17 -0.77
N LYS A 81 0.58 18.04 -0.93
CA LYS A 81 1.03 16.75 -0.38
C LYS A 81 2.33 16.26 -1.02
N ILE A 82 2.46 16.39 -2.35
CA ILE A 82 3.66 15.96 -3.07
C ILE A 82 4.85 16.85 -2.69
N LEU A 83 4.66 18.18 -2.68
CA LEU A 83 5.71 19.13 -2.27
C LEU A 83 6.11 18.93 -0.81
N ALA A 84 5.14 18.78 0.10
CA ALA A 84 5.43 18.52 1.50
C ALA A 84 6.21 17.22 1.68
N ALA A 85 5.79 16.13 1.03
CA ALA A 85 6.50 14.86 1.06
C ALA A 85 7.93 15.00 0.51
N TRP A 86 8.11 15.69 -0.62
CA TRP A 86 9.42 15.90 -1.24
C TRP A 86 10.36 16.72 -0.33
N VAL A 87 9.87 17.80 0.27
CA VAL A 87 10.64 18.62 1.22
C VAL A 87 11.03 17.80 2.45
N ILE A 88 10.08 17.07 3.05
CA ILE A 88 10.34 16.24 4.24
C ILE A 88 11.37 15.17 3.91
N VAL A 89 11.21 14.44 2.80
CA VAL A 89 12.14 13.38 2.39
C VAL A 89 13.53 13.95 2.08
N SER A 90 13.61 15.10 1.40
CA SER A 90 14.90 15.74 1.05
C SER A 90 15.68 16.24 2.26
N ILE A 91 14.97 16.63 3.33
CA ILE A 91 15.59 17.02 4.60
C ILE A 91 15.97 15.75 5.38
N ALA A 92 15.07 14.77 5.48
CA ALA A 92 15.29 13.53 6.22
C ALA A 92 16.42 12.68 5.63
N SER A 93 16.57 12.64 4.30
CA SER A 93 17.63 11.91 3.61
C SER A 93 19.03 12.47 3.88
N ARG A 94 19.16 13.69 4.39
CA ARG A 94 20.44 14.25 4.84
C ARG A 94 20.85 13.74 6.22
N TYR A 95 19.90 13.24 7.01
CA TYR A 95 20.13 12.74 8.37
C TYR A 95 20.09 11.21 8.46
N ILE A 96 19.45 10.53 7.50
CA ILE A 96 19.32 9.07 7.46
C ILE A 96 20.30 8.51 6.43
N PRO A 97 21.24 7.62 6.83
CA PRO A 97 22.11 6.93 5.88
C PRO A 97 21.26 6.08 4.90
N PRO A 98 21.71 5.90 3.65
CA PRO A 98 20.95 5.18 2.62
C PRO A 98 20.65 3.72 2.98
N GLU A 99 21.38 3.17 3.95
CA GLU A 99 21.23 1.81 4.49
C GLU A 99 20.05 1.67 5.48
N GLY A 100 19.42 2.78 5.88
CA GLY A 100 18.40 2.78 6.93
C GLY A 100 18.98 2.50 8.33
N VAL A 101 18.13 2.51 9.35
CA VAL A 101 18.54 2.10 10.71
C VAL A 101 18.49 0.58 10.75
N GLU A 102 19.64 -0.06 10.53
CA GLU A 102 19.79 -1.52 10.62
C GLU A 102 19.69 -2.05 12.07
N THR A 103 19.58 -1.19 13.10
CA THR A 103 19.49 -1.65 14.49
C THR A 103 18.06 -1.99 14.90
N GLY A 104 17.51 -3.05 14.31
CA GLY A 104 16.33 -3.77 14.82
C GLY A 104 16.67 -5.24 15.08
N PHE A 105 16.25 -5.81 16.20
CA PHE A 105 16.56 -7.19 16.60
C PHE A 105 16.13 -8.30 15.59
N SER A 106 15.40 -7.97 14.53
CA SER A 106 14.76 -8.92 13.60
C SER A 106 15.48 -9.21 12.27
N TYR A 107 16.62 -8.57 11.93
CA TYR A 107 17.36 -8.92 10.69
C TYR A 107 18.41 -10.02 10.89
N ARG A 108 18.72 -10.42 12.14
CA ARG A 108 19.82 -11.36 12.44
C ARG A 108 19.47 -12.85 12.25
N THR A 109 18.24 -13.19 11.88
CA THR A 109 17.79 -14.60 11.79
C THR A 109 17.44 -15.05 10.37
N LEU A 110 17.68 -14.21 9.35
CA LEU A 110 17.39 -14.50 7.93
C LEU A 110 18.61 -14.34 7.01
N ALA A 111 19.83 -14.34 7.56
CA ALA A 111 21.06 -14.58 6.82
C ALA A 111 21.55 -16.01 7.10
#